data_AF-A0A0L7B557-F1
#
_entry.id   AF-A0A0L7B557-F1
#
_cell.length_a   1.000
_cell.length_b   1.000
_cell.length_c   1.000
_cell.angle_alpha   90.00
_cell.angle_beta   90.00
_cell.angle_gamma   90.00
#
_symmetry.space_group_name_H-M   'P 1'
#
loop_
_entity.id
_entity.type
_entity.pdbx_description
1 polymer ?
#
loop_
_entity_poly.entity_id
_entity_poly.type
_entity_poly.pdbx_seq_one_letter_code
_entity_poly.pdbx_strand_id
1 'polypeptide(L)'
;MTAKNKVNAKAITSDQLEKMFDNGDDILDYVDLDNPVVEHHPPLEKRITLTMPAWMVSELDEEAADLAISRNAVVNTWIADRLRTTRRRETIHA
;
A
#
# COMPACT_ATOMS: atom_id res chain seq x y z
N MET A 1 -7.47 30.57 -13.57
CA MET A 1 -6.14 31.09 -13.92
C MET A 1 -5.16 29.93 -13.88
N THR A 2 -4.79 29.39 -15.04
CA THR A 2 -3.92 28.20 -15.12
C THR A 2 -2.47 28.66 -15.06
N ALA A 3 -1.81 28.50 -13.92
CA ALA A 3 -0.37 28.71 -13.82
C ALA A 3 0.31 27.62 -14.66
N LYS A 4 0.98 28.03 -15.74
CA LYS A 4 1.85 27.16 -16.54
C LYS A 4 3.11 26.90 -15.70
N ASN A 5 3.13 25.79 -14.94
CA ASN A 5 4.34 25.39 -14.22
C ASN A 5 5.39 24.95 -15.24
N LYS A 6 6.55 25.60 -15.26
CA LYS A 6 7.68 25.20 -16.11
C LYS A 6 8.38 24.05 -15.41
N VAL A 7 8.12 22.82 -15.85
CA VAL A 7 8.88 21.66 -15.39
C VAL A 7 10.29 21.80 -15.98
N ASN A 8 11.29 22.04 -15.13
CA ASN A 8 12.70 22.16 -15.55
C ASN A 8 13.36 20.79 -15.80
N ALA A 9 12.63 19.69 -15.61
CA ALA A 9 13.13 18.33 -15.79
C ALA A 9 13.19 17.93 -17.27
N LYS A 10 14.28 17.27 -17.67
CA LYS A 10 14.38 16.62 -18.99
C LYS A 10 13.38 15.46 -19.08
N ALA A 11 12.85 15.22 -20.28
CA ALA A 11 11.94 14.10 -20.53
C ALA A 11 12.72 12.78 -20.72
N ILE A 12 12.36 11.75 -19.94
CA ILE A 12 12.92 10.39 -20.02
C ILE A 12 11.78 9.37 -19.81
N THR A 13 11.96 8.14 -20.32
CA THR A 13 11.03 7.04 -20.04
C THR A 13 11.29 6.44 -18.65
N SER A 14 10.27 5.84 -18.02
CA SER A 14 10.42 5.22 -16.70
C SER A 14 11.51 4.15 -16.67
N ASP A 15 11.54 3.25 -17.66
CA ASP A 15 12.53 2.16 -17.73
C ASP A 15 13.97 2.69 -17.81
N GLN A 16 14.18 3.82 -18.49
CA GLN A 16 15.50 4.44 -18.61
C GLN A 16 15.92 5.13 -17.31
N LEU A 17 14.99 5.79 -16.62
CA LEU A 17 15.25 6.41 -15.32
C LEU A 17 15.63 5.36 -14.27
N GLU A 18 14.90 4.24 -14.23
CA GLU A 18 15.16 3.12 -13.32
C GLU A 18 16.56 2.53 -13.54
N LYS A 19 16.93 2.30 -14.80
CA LYS A 19 18.27 1.80 -15.15
C LYS A 19 19.39 2.78 -14.75
N MET A 20 19.20 4.09 -14.95
CA MET A 20 20.18 5.10 -14.55
C MET A 20 20.34 5.15 -13.03
N PHE A 21 19.22 5.05 -12.30
CA PHE A 21 19.23 4.99 -10.84
C PHE A 21 20.00 3.76 -10.31
N ASP A 22 19.73 2.58 -10.88
CA ASP A 22 20.40 1.33 -10.48
C ASP A 22 21.91 1.34 -10.79
N ASN A 23 22.32 2.03 -11.86
CA ASN A 23 23.72 2.20 -12.22
C ASN A 23 24.46 3.24 -11.35
N GLY A 24 23.73 4.00 -10.52
CA GLY A 24 24.28 5.10 -9.73
C GLY A 24 24.59 6.36 -10.56
N ASP A 25 23.97 6.52 -11.72
CA ASP A 25 24.08 7.71 -12.55
C ASP A 25 23.34 8.91 -11.91
N ASP A 26 23.77 10.13 -12.23
CA ASP A 26 23.08 11.34 -11.77
C ASP A 26 21.72 11.51 -12.47
N ILE A 27 20.66 11.49 -11.67
CA ILE A 27 19.27 11.62 -12.13
C ILE A 27 18.62 12.96 -11.77
N LEU A 28 19.34 13.87 -11.10
CA LEU A 28 18.76 15.11 -10.57
C LEU A 28 18.21 16.03 -11.68
N ASP A 29 18.80 15.98 -12.88
CA ASP A 29 18.35 16.67 -14.10
C ASP A 29 16.93 16.26 -14.57
N TYR A 30 16.42 15.13 -14.07
CA TYR A 30 15.12 14.55 -14.43
C TYR A 30 14.10 14.64 -13.29
N VAL A 31 14.48 15.23 -12.14
CA VAL A 31 13.62 15.36 -10.96
C VAL A 31 13.27 16.83 -10.73
N ASP A 32 11.99 17.12 -10.53
CA ASP A 32 11.53 18.47 -10.14
C ASP A 32 11.77 18.68 -8.64
N LEU A 33 12.89 19.34 -8.32
CA LEU A 33 13.26 19.72 -6.95
C LEU A 33 12.57 21.00 -6.47
N ASP A 34 12.03 21.80 -7.41
CA ASP A 34 11.37 23.07 -7.09
C ASP A 34 9.94 22.86 -6.59
N ASN A 35 9.28 21.79 -7.06
CA ASN A 35 7.91 21.41 -6.67
C ASN A 35 7.82 19.91 -6.32
N PRO A 36 8.48 19.43 -5.27
CA PRO A 36 8.38 18.03 -4.87
C PRO A 36 6.94 17.72 -4.45
N VAL A 37 6.26 16.88 -5.24
CA VAL A 37 4.95 16.34 -4.87
C VAL A 37 5.20 15.20 -3.91
N VAL A 38 5.14 15.50 -2.61
CA VAL A 38 5.04 14.47 -1.59
C VAL A 38 3.61 13.95 -1.62
N GLU A 39 3.37 12.81 -2.27
CA GLU A 39 2.14 12.05 -2.09
C GLU A 39 2.12 11.52 -0.65
N HIS A 40 1.72 12.39 0.29
CA HIS A 40 1.20 11.93 1.57
C HIS A 40 -0.07 11.15 1.25
N HIS A 41 0.05 9.85 0.95
CA HIS A 41 -1.07 8.94 1.08
C HIS A 41 -1.37 8.90 2.58
N PRO A 42 -2.42 9.57 3.09
CA PRO A 42 -2.88 9.23 4.42
C PRO A 42 -3.24 7.75 4.33
N PRO A 43 -2.91 6.91 5.33
CA PRO A 43 -3.46 5.57 5.36
C PRO A 43 -4.98 5.73 5.24
N LEU A 44 -5.57 5.28 4.14
CA LEU A 44 -7.02 5.23 3.93
C LEU A 44 -7.61 4.11 4.81
N GLU A 45 -7.19 4.08 6.08
CA GLU A 45 -7.63 3.13 7.08
C GLU A 45 -9.02 3.55 7.53
N LYS A 46 -10.03 2.82 7.04
CA LYS A 46 -11.40 2.99 7.49
C LYS A 46 -11.62 2.15 8.75
N ARG A 47 -11.96 2.81 9.85
CA ARG A 47 -12.39 2.15 11.08
C ARG A 47 -13.80 1.61 10.92
N ILE A 48 -14.01 0.34 11.26
CA ILE A 48 -15.32 -0.31 11.26
C ILE A 48 -15.61 -0.85 12.66
N THR A 49 -16.88 -0.79 13.07
CA THR A 49 -17.37 -1.42 14.31
C THR A 49 -18.14 -2.68 13.93
N LEU A 50 -17.81 -3.80 14.57
CA LEU A 50 -18.41 -5.11 14.35
C LEU A 50 -18.84 -5.71 15.69
N THR A 51 -19.96 -6.43 15.70
CA THR A 51 -20.38 -7.28 16.81
C THR A 51 -20.04 -8.73 16.48
N MET A 52 -19.37 -9.44 17.40
CA MET A 52 -19.04 -10.85 17.28
C MET A 52 -19.52 -11.63 18.50
N PRO A 53 -19.84 -12.93 18.36
CA PRO A 53 -20.10 -13.80 19.50
C PRO A 53 -18.89 -13.89 20.45
N ALA A 54 -19.15 -14.08 21.75
CA ALA A 54 -18.10 -14.16 22.76
C ALA A 54 -17.08 -15.28 22.51
N TRP A 55 -17.54 -16.43 22.00
CA TRP A 55 -16.65 -17.56 21.65
C TRP A 55 -15.65 -17.15 20.57
N MET A 56 -16.09 -16.41 19.54
CA MET A 56 -15.23 -15.99 18.43
C MET A 56 -14.17 -14.97 18.89
N VAL A 57 -14.52 -14.07 19.81
CA VAL A 57 -13.55 -13.13 20.39
C VAL A 57 -12.48 -13.88 21.20
N SER A 58 -12.90 -14.90 21.95
CA SER A 58 -11.99 -15.70 22.79
C SER A 58 -10.97 -16.46 21.94
N GLU A 59 -11.43 -17.12 20.86
CA GLU A 59 -10.53 -17.80 19.91
C GLU A 59 -9.54 -16.83 19.24
N LEU A 60 -9.99 -15.63 18.88
CA LEU A 60 -9.11 -14.60 18.30
C LEU A 60 -8.08 -14.07 19.31
N ASP A 61 -8.40 -14.08 20.61
CA ASP A 61 -7.47 -13.69 21.68
C ASP A 61 -6.41 -14.75 21.93
N GLU A 62 -6.79 -16.02 21.89
CA GLU A 62 -5.86 -17.15 22.00
C GLU A 62 -4.85 -17.12 20.84
N GLU A 63 -5.33 -16.99 19.60
CA GLU A 63 -4.45 -16.88 18.42
C GLU A 63 -3.54 -15.65 18.49
N ALA A 64 -4.06 -14.52 18.96
CA ALA A 64 -3.27 -13.30 19.11
C ALA A 64 -2.14 -13.48 20.14
N ALA A 65 -2.42 -14.20 21.23
CA ALA A 65 -1.42 -14.53 22.24
C ALA A 65 -0.34 -15.47 21.68
N ASP A 66 -0.74 -16.51 20.95
CA ASP A 66 0.18 -17.48 20.35
C ASP A 66 1.12 -16.83 19.32
N LEU A 67 0.59 -15.89 18.52
CA LEU A 67 1.36 -15.15 17.52
C LEU A 67 2.09 -13.93 18.08
N ALA A 68 1.88 -13.59 19.37
CA ALA A 68 2.38 -12.38 20.01
C ALA A 68 2.05 -11.09 19.24
N ILE A 69 0.84 -11.01 18.67
CA ILE A 69 0.33 -9.83 17.95
C ILE A 69 -0.99 -9.34 18.54
N SER A 70 -1.48 -8.20 18.07
CA SER A 70 -2.81 -7.72 18.50
C SER A 70 -3.93 -8.52 17.84
N ARG A 71 -5.09 -8.65 18.52
CA ARG A 71 -6.32 -9.20 17.95
C ARG A 71 -6.68 -8.56 16.59
N ASN A 72 -6.53 -7.25 16.47
CA ASN A 72 -6.79 -6.52 15.23
C ASN A 72 -5.86 -6.96 14.09
N ALA A 73 -4.60 -7.29 14.40
CA ALA A 73 -3.67 -7.81 13.41
C ALA A 73 -4.12 -9.20 12.91
N VAL A 74 -4.51 -10.11 13.82
CA VAL A 74 -5.08 -11.43 13.45
C VAL A 74 -6.27 -11.26 12.51
N VAL A 75 -7.26 -10.45 12.93
CA VAL A 75 -8.47 -10.17 12.13
C VAL A 75 -8.13 -9.63 10.76
N ASN A 76 -7.24 -8.63 10.68
CA ASN A 76 -6.84 -8.05 9.40
C ASN A 76 -6.14 -9.06 8.50
N THR A 77 -5.24 -9.88 9.03
CA THR A 77 -4.51 -10.90 8.26
C THR A 77 -5.47 -11.94 7.70
N TRP A 78 -6.38 -12.47 8.50
CA TRP A 78 -7.33 -13.49 8.06
C TRP A 78 -8.33 -12.96 7.03
N ILE A 79 -8.86 -11.75 7.23
CA ILE A 79 -9.75 -11.11 6.24
C ILE A 79 -8.99 -10.88 4.93
N ALA A 80 -7.75 -10.38 4.99
CA ALA A 80 -6.94 -10.14 3.80
C ALA A 80 -6.66 -11.44 3.03
N ASP A 81 -6.31 -12.52 3.73
CA ASP A 81 -6.05 -13.83 3.11
C ASP A 81 -7.32 -14.41 2.48
N ARG A 82 -8.46 -14.32 3.17
CA ARG A 82 -9.75 -14.78 2.65
C ARG A 82 -10.15 -14.01 1.39
N LEU A 83 -10.02 -12.69 1.39
CA LEU A 83 -10.32 -11.84 0.23
C LEU A 83 -9.42 -12.16 -0.97
N ARG A 84 -8.12 -12.36 -0.73
CA ARG A 84 -7.16 -12.76 -1.78
C ARG A 84 -7.51 -14.12 -2.38
N THR A 85 -7.84 -15.09 -1.52
CA THR A 85 -8.24 -16.44 -1.94
C THR A 85 -9.54 -16.42 -2.75
N THR A 86 -10.55 -15.67 -2.32
CA THR A 86 -11.82 -15.52 -3.05
C THR A 86 -11.57 -14.90 -4.44
N ARG A 87 -10.82 -13.79 -4.51
CA ARG A 87 -10.50 -13.14 -5.79
C ARG A 87 -9.76 -14.09 -6.75
N ARG A 88 -8.80 -14.85 -6.24
CA ARG A 88 -8.04 -15.82 -7.05
C ARG A 88 -8.95 -16.91 -7.63
N ARG A 89 -9.97 -17.36 -6.90
CA ARG A 89 -10.93 -18.34 -7.40
C ARG A 89 -11.81 -17.77 -8.51
N GLU A 90 -12.27 -16.53 -8.37
CA GLU A 90 -13.08 -15.86 -9.39
C GLU A 90 -12.31 -15.70 -10.71
N THR A 91 -11.02 -15.35 -10.65
CA THR A 91 -10.17 -15.21 -11.85
C THR A 91 -9.85 -16.52 -12.58
N ILE A 92 -10.03 -17.67 -11.93
CA ILE A 92 -9.79 -19.00 -12.55
C ILE A 92 -11.07 -19.53 -13.23
N HIS A 93 -12.24 -19.00 -12.83
CA HIS A 93 -13.54 -19.40 -13.36
C HIS A 93 -14.14 -18.41 -14.39
N ALA A 94 -13.37 -17.40 -14.80
CA ALA A 94 -13.70 -16.43 -15.84
C ALA A 94 -12.81 -16.64 -17.08
#